data_AF-A0A2R9BNT0-F1
#
_entry.id   AF-A0A2R9BNT0-F1
#
_cell.length_a   1.000
_cell.length_b   1.000
_cell.length_c   1.000
_cell.angle_alpha   90.00
_cell.angle_beta   90.00
_cell.angle_gamma   90.00
#
_symmetry.space_group_name_H-M   'P 1'
#
loop_
_entity.id
_entity.type
_entity.pdbx_description
1 polymer ?
#
loop_
_entity_poly.entity_id
_entity_poly.type
_entity_poly.pdbx_seq_one_letter_code
_entity_poly.pdbx_strand_id
1 'polypeptide(L)'
;MSRREGSLEDPQTDSSVSLLPHLEAKIRQTHSLAHLLTKYAEQLLQEYVQLQGDPFGLPSFSPPRLPVAGLSAPAPSHAGLPVHERLRLDAFPAKVLGLRVCGLYREWLSRTEGDLGQLLPGGSA
;
A
#
# COMPACT_ATOMS: atom_id res chain seq x y z
N MET A 1 4.30 60.42 -35.83
CA MET A 1 5.30 59.43 -35.39
C MET A 1 5.03 59.14 -33.92
N SER A 2 4.64 57.91 -33.58
CA SER A 2 4.95 57.22 -32.32
C SER A 2 4.18 55.90 -32.29
N ARG A 3 4.82 54.91 -32.89
CA ARG A 3 4.57 53.49 -32.68
C ARG A 3 5.46 53.08 -31.51
N ARG A 4 4.91 52.47 -30.46
CA ARG A 4 5.54 51.63 -29.41
C ARG A 4 4.49 51.42 -28.32
N GLU A 5 4.26 50.28 -27.71
CA GLU A 5 4.68 48.89 -27.88
C GLU A 5 3.66 48.14 -27.01
N GLY A 6 2.82 47.29 -27.60
CA GLY A 6 2.01 46.36 -26.83
C GLY A 6 2.93 45.26 -26.33
N SER A 7 3.40 45.37 -25.09
CA SER A 7 4.01 44.24 -24.38
C SER A 7 2.89 43.29 -23.98
N LEU A 8 2.65 42.28 -24.80
CA LEU A 8 1.81 41.14 -24.46
C LEU A 8 2.64 40.27 -23.49
N GLU A 9 2.68 40.66 -22.22
CA GLU A 9 3.17 39.75 -21.18
C GLU A 9 2.13 38.65 -21.04
N ASP A 10 2.48 37.43 -21.44
CA ASP A 10 1.67 36.24 -21.24
C ASP A 10 1.53 35.96 -19.73
N PRO A 11 0.34 36.10 -19.11
CA PRO A 11 0.14 35.79 -17.69
C PRO A 11 0.18 34.28 -17.40
N GLN A 12 0.37 33.44 -18.43
CA GLN A 12 0.34 31.99 -18.30
C GLN A 12 1.66 31.41 -17.75
N THR A 13 2.76 32.14 -17.86
CA THR A 13 4.10 31.68 -17.44
C THR A 13 4.29 31.73 -15.91
N ASP A 14 3.80 32.77 -15.24
CA ASP A 14 3.95 32.90 -13.77
C ASP A 14 3.17 31.85 -12.99
N SER A 15 2.03 31.37 -13.53
CA SER A 15 1.23 30.31 -12.90
C SER A 15 1.93 28.95 -12.94
N SER A 16 2.59 28.61 -14.06
CA SER A 16 3.37 27.38 -14.20
C SER A 16 4.63 27.38 -13.33
N VAL A 17 5.23 28.55 -13.09
CA VAL A 17 6.43 28.70 -12.24
C VAL A 17 6.11 28.45 -10.76
N SER A 18 4.90 28.78 -10.28
CA SER A 18 4.47 28.49 -8.90
C SER A 18 4.05 27.02 -8.68
N LEU A 19 3.57 26.34 -9.73
CA LEU A 19 3.07 24.97 -9.65
C LEU A 19 4.17 23.92 -9.50
N LEU A 20 5.31 24.11 -10.16
CA LEU A 20 6.42 23.15 -10.14
C LEU A 20 7.02 22.94 -8.73
N PRO A 21 7.42 24.00 -7.99
CA PRO A 21 7.89 23.85 -6.61
C PRO A 21 6.84 23.26 -5.67
N HIS A 22 5.57 23.62 -5.86
CA HIS A 22 4.47 23.08 -5.06
C HIS A 22 4.26 21.57 -5.31
N LEU A 23 4.31 21.16 -6.58
CA LEU A 23 4.21 19.76 -6.97
C LEU A 23 5.38 18.95 -6.39
N GLU A 24 6.61 19.46 -6.50
CA GLU A 24 7.79 18.82 -5.94
C GLU A 24 7.69 18.66 -4.42
N ALA A 25 7.24 19.69 -3.71
CA ALA A 25 6.99 19.62 -2.27
C ALA A 25 5.96 18.54 -1.92
N LYS A 26 4.90 18.40 -2.72
CA LYS A 26 3.87 17.36 -2.54
C LYS A 26 4.46 15.97 -2.80
N ILE A 27 5.25 15.78 -3.85
CA ILE A 27 5.94 14.51 -4.14
C ILE A 27 6.85 14.13 -2.95
N ARG A 28 7.67 15.07 -2.45
CA ARG A 28 8.52 14.87 -1.26
C ARG A 28 7.72 14.48 -0.01
N GLN A 29 6.59 15.15 0.22
CA GLN A 29 5.70 14.85 1.34
C GLN A 29 5.10 13.45 1.19
N THR A 30 4.57 13.10 0.02
CA THR A 30 3.96 11.79 -0.23
C THR A 30 4.99 10.68 -0.15
N HIS A 31 6.21 10.88 -0.66
CA HIS A 31 7.32 9.94 -0.50
C HIS A 31 7.65 9.71 0.98
N SER A 32 7.74 10.78 1.77
CA SER A 32 8.02 10.69 3.21
C SER A 32 6.92 9.91 3.95
N LEU A 33 5.66 10.11 3.57
CA LEU A 33 4.54 9.35 4.12
C LEU A 33 4.57 7.88 3.68
N ALA A 34 4.87 7.60 2.41
CA ALA A 34 4.99 6.23 1.91
C ALA A 34 6.08 5.48 2.66
N HIS A 35 7.25 6.09 2.86
CA HIS A 35 8.35 5.54 3.65
C HIS A 35 7.94 5.23 5.10
N LEU A 36 7.20 6.14 5.75
CA LEU A 36 6.68 5.91 7.09
C LEU A 36 5.68 4.74 7.12
N LEU A 37 4.76 4.69 6.16
CA LEU A 37 3.78 3.62 6.05
C LEU A 37 4.43 2.27 5.75
N THR A 38 5.52 2.21 4.96
CA THR A 38 6.30 0.98 4.75
C THR A 38 6.75 0.38 6.08
N LYS A 39 7.29 1.21 6.99
CA LYS A 39 7.71 0.78 8.33
C LYS A 39 6.55 0.25 9.16
N TYR A 40 5.42 0.96 9.15
CA TYR A 40 4.23 0.50 9.87
C TYR A 40 3.62 -0.77 9.27
N ALA A 41 3.67 -0.96 7.96
CA ALA A 41 3.18 -2.16 7.31
C ALA A 41 4.05 -3.38 7.63
N GLU A 42 5.36 -3.20 7.79
CA GLU A 42 6.24 -4.24 8.28
C GLU A 42 5.89 -4.64 9.72
N GLN A 43 5.72 -3.65 10.62
CA GLN A 43 5.31 -3.90 11.99
C GLN A 43 3.95 -4.59 12.06
N LEU A 44 2.96 -4.13 11.29
CA LEU A 44 1.64 -4.73 11.21
C LEU A 44 1.72 -6.21 10.82
N LEU A 45 2.54 -6.56 9.81
CA LEU A 45 2.70 -7.94 9.40
C LEU A 45 3.36 -8.80 10.48
N GLN A 46 4.38 -8.26 11.16
CA GLN A 46 5.06 -8.95 12.25
C GLN A 46 4.10 -9.20 13.42
N GLU A 47 3.39 -8.18 13.88
CA GLU A 47 2.40 -8.30 14.96
C GLU A 47 1.27 -9.25 14.57
N TYR A 48 0.80 -9.21 13.32
CA TYR A 48 -0.21 -10.13 12.83
C TYR A 48 0.25 -11.58 12.99
N VAL A 49 1.45 -11.90 12.50
CA VAL A 49 2.02 -13.25 12.61
C VAL A 49 2.16 -13.69 14.07
N GLN A 50 2.67 -12.80 14.94
CA GLN A 50 2.84 -13.08 16.36
C GLN A 50 1.49 -13.37 17.05
N LEU A 51 0.47 -12.55 16.80
CA LEU A 51 -0.85 -12.71 17.40
C LEU A 51 -1.62 -13.92 16.86
N GLN A 52 -1.37 -14.33 15.62
CA GLN A 52 -2.00 -15.54 15.07
C GLN A 52 -1.40 -16.84 15.64
N GLY A 53 -0.13 -16.81 16.06
CA GLY A 53 0.58 -17.97 16.58
C GLY A 53 0.80 -19.06 15.54
N ASP A 54 0.97 -20.30 15.99
CA ASP A 54 1.18 -21.43 15.08
C ASP A 54 -0.05 -21.72 14.20
N PRO A 55 0.14 -22.03 12.90
CA PRO A 55 1.42 -22.27 12.22
C PRO A 55 2.08 -21.00 11.62
N PHE A 56 1.47 -19.82 11.76
CA PHE A 56 1.90 -18.59 11.07
C PHE A 56 3.28 -18.09 11.51
N GLY A 57 3.65 -18.32 12.77
CA GLY A 57 4.97 -17.98 13.30
C GLY A 57 6.09 -18.95 12.93
N LEU A 58 5.77 -20.10 12.32
CA LEU A 58 6.77 -21.12 11.98
C LEU A 58 7.50 -20.75 10.68
N PRO A 59 8.84 -20.79 10.65
CA PRO A 59 9.61 -20.43 9.45
C PRO A 59 9.37 -21.37 8.26
N SER A 60 8.90 -22.60 8.52
CA SER A 60 8.57 -23.60 7.50
C SER A 60 7.14 -23.48 6.97
N PHE A 61 6.30 -22.62 7.56
CA PHE A 61 4.93 -22.48 7.14
C PHE A 61 4.83 -21.67 5.85
N SER A 62 4.35 -22.33 4.80
CA SER A 62 4.00 -21.68 3.53
C SER A 62 2.49 -21.56 3.44
N PRO A 63 1.91 -20.37 3.71
CA PRO A 63 0.46 -20.18 3.66
C PRO A 63 -0.07 -20.43 2.23
N PRO A 64 -1.25 -21.07 2.08
CA PRO A 64 -1.84 -21.26 0.77
C PRO A 64 -2.12 -19.92 0.08
N ARG A 65 -1.82 -19.85 -1.23
CA ARG A 65 -2.06 -18.64 -2.03
C ARG A 65 -3.54 -18.50 -2.37
N LEU A 66 -4.29 -17.82 -1.50
CA LEU A 66 -5.68 -17.48 -1.76
C LEU A 66 -5.77 -16.33 -2.80
N PRO A 67 -6.65 -16.42 -3.80
CA PRO A 67 -6.93 -15.32 -4.72
C PRO A 67 -7.68 -14.20 -3.98
N VAL A 68 -7.38 -12.94 -4.31
CA VAL A 68 -8.05 -11.77 -3.72
C VAL A 68 -8.86 -11.08 -4.82
N ALA A 69 -10.09 -11.52 -5.03
CA ALA A 69 -11.14 -10.77 -5.72
C ALA A 69 -12.48 -11.07 -5.03
N GLY A 70 -13.16 -10.01 -4.54
CA GLY A 70 -14.53 -10.05 -4.00
C GLY A 70 -14.82 -11.19 -3.02
N LEU A 71 -14.33 -11.06 -1.78
CA LEU A 71 -14.49 -11.95 -0.60
C LEU A 71 -15.50 -13.12 -0.80
N SER A 72 -14.99 -14.36 -0.79
CA SER A 72 -15.79 -15.57 -0.95
C SER A 72 -16.96 -15.64 0.03
N ALA A 73 -18.11 -16.10 -0.47
CA ALA A 73 -19.25 -16.46 0.37
C ALA A 73 -18.82 -17.50 1.44
N PRO A 74 -19.37 -17.44 2.67
CA PRO A 74 -19.05 -18.41 3.72
C PRO A 74 -19.26 -19.84 3.20
N ALA A 75 -18.29 -20.72 3.50
CA ALA A 75 -18.27 -22.10 3.03
C ALA A 75 -19.54 -22.86 3.45
N PRO A 76 -19.93 -23.93 2.72
CA PRO A 76 -21.10 -24.74 3.08
C PRO A 76 -20.94 -25.21 4.53
N SER A 77 -21.98 -24.94 5.33
CA SER A 77 -21.95 -25.10 6.78
C SER A 77 -21.32 -26.43 7.17
N HIS A 78 -20.24 -26.38 7.96
CA HIS A 78 -19.59 -27.52 8.59
C HIS A 78 -20.49 -28.18 9.68
N ALA A 79 -21.81 -28.24 9.45
CA ALA A 79 -22.86 -28.53 10.43
C ALA A 79 -22.70 -29.88 11.16
N GLY A 80 -21.98 -30.84 10.55
CA GLY A 80 -21.66 -32.15 11.12
C GLY A 80 -20.40 -32.21 12.00
N LEU A 81 -19.58 -31.16 12.03
CA LEU A 81 -18.36 -31.13 12.84
C LEU A 81 -18.63 -30.57 14.25
N PRO A 82 -17.82 -30.94 15.27
CA PRO A 82 -17.84 -30.26 16.57
C PRO A 82 -17.66 -28.74 16.42
N VAL A 83 -18.33 -27.95 17.27
CA VAL A 83 -18.34 -26.47 17.18
C VAL A 83 -16.93 -25.87 17.12
N HIS A 84 -16.00 -26.37 17.93
CA HIS A 84 -14.61 -25.90 17.93
C HIS A 84 -13.86 -26.17 16.63
N GLU A 85 -14.20 -27.26 15.94
CA GLU A 85 -13.56 -27.65 14.69
C GLU A 85 -14.12 -26.84 13.51
N ARG A 86 -15.42 -26.53 13.52
CA ARG A 86 -16.00 -25.54 12.58
C ARG A 86 -15.37 -24.17 12.75
N LEU A 87 -15.33 -23.67 13.98
CA LEU A 87 -14.74 -22.36 14.29
C LEU A 87 -13.28 -22.29 13.85
N ARG A 88 -12.51 -23.38 14.00
CA ARG A 88 -11.14 -23.44 13.50
C ARG A 88 -11.05 -23.46 11.97
N LEU A 89 -11.89 -24.26 11.30
CA LEU A 89 -11.89 -24.39 9.84
C LEU A 89 -12.39 -23.13 9.14
N ASP A 90 -13.32 -22.39 9.73
CA ASP A 90 -13.78 -21.11 9.22
C ASP A 90 -12.79 -19.98 9.53
N ALA A 91 -12.12 -20.03 10.70
CA ALA A 91 -11.14 -19.03 11.09
C ALA A 91 -9.81 -19.15 10.32
N PHE A 92 -9.37 -20.36 9.97
CA PHE A 92 -8.07 -20.55 9.33
C PHE A 92 -7.95 -19.85 7.96
N PRO A 93 -8.90 -20.01 7.02
CA PRO A 93 -8.92 -19.24 5.77
C PRO A 93 -8.96 -17.74 5.99
N ALA A 94 -9.72 -17.27 6.98
CA ALA A 94 -9.77 -15.85 7.33
C ALA A 94 -8.41 -15.33 7.84
N LYS A 95 -7.70 -16.14 8.64
CA LYS A 95 -6.34 -15.83 9.11
C LYS A 95 -5.32 -15.83 7.97
N VAL A 96 -5.39 -16.80 7.06
CA VAL A 96 -4.55 -16.83 5.86
C VAL A 96 -4.83 -15.61 4.97
N LEU A 97 -6.09 -15.20 4.83
CA LEU A 97 -6.46 -14.00 4.09
C LEU A 97 -5.89 -12.74 4.75
N GLY A 98 -6.01 -12.60 6.07
CA GLY A 98 -5.45 -11.45 6.80
C GLY A 98 -3.94 -11.35 6.67
N LEU A 99 -3.21 -12.48 6.76
CA LEU A 99 -1.78 -12.53 6.48
C LEU A 99 -1.48 -12.04 5.05
N ARG A 100 -2.25 -12.52 4.06
CA ARG A 100 -2.07 -12.13 2.67
C ARG A 100 -2.31 -10.65 2.44
N VAL A 101 -3.34 -10.07 3.06
CA VAL A 101 -3.65 -8.63 2.97
C VAL A 101 -2.52 -7.81 3.58
N CYS A 102 -2.02 -8.17 4.76
CA CYS A 102 -0.89 -7.47 5.39
C CYS A 102 0.36 -7.49 4.49
N GLY A 103 0.68 -8.65 3.91
CA GLY A 103 1.81 -8.78 2.99
C GLY A 103 1.64 -7.96 1.70
N LEU A 104 0.45 -8.00 1.09
CA LEU A 104 0.13 -7.21 -0.12
C LEU A 104 0.17 -5.71 0.15
N TYR A 105 -0.31 -5.26 1.32
CA TYR A 105 -0.28 -3.87 1.72
C TYR A 105 1.16 -3.36 1.86
N ARG A 106 2.02 -4.12 2.54
CA ARG A 106 3.45 -3.81 2.66
C ARG A 106 4.12 -3.71 1.28
N GLU A 107 3.90 -4.69 0.42
CA GLU A 107 4.46 -4.72 -0.93
C GLU A 107 3.98 -3.52 -1.77
N TRP A 108 2.70 -3.17 -1.68
CA TRP A 108 2.14 -2.01 -2.38
C TRP A 108 2.78 -0.69 -1.91
N LEU A 109 3.01 -0.54 -0.61
CA LEU A 109 3.69 0.63 -0.04
C LEU A 109 5.15 0.72 -0.47
N SER A 110 5.90 -0.39 -0.45
CA SER A 110 7.29 -0.42 -0.90
C SER A 110 7.44 -0.02 -2.36
N ARG A 111 6.54 -0.48 -3.23
CA ARG A 111 6.51 -0.01 -4.64
C ARG A 111 6.15 1.46 -4.75
N THR A 112 5.14 1.90 -4.01
CA THR A 112 4.73 3.31 -3.99
C THR A 112 5.86 4.23 -3.55
N GLU A 113 6.60 3.84 -2.51
CA GLU A 113 7.80 4.53 -2.05
C GLU A 113 8.87 4.60 -3.15
N GLY A 114 9.17 3.47 -3.80
CA GLY A 114 10.13 3.41 -4.91
C GLY A 114 9.72 4.27 -6.12
N ASP A 115 8.45 4.21 -6.52
CA ASP A 115 7.89 4.98 -7.64
C ASP A 115 7.96 6.49 -7.35
N LEU A 116 7.61 6.91 -6.13
CA LEU A 116 7.72 8.31 -5.71
C LEU A 116 9.18 8.76 -5.60
N GLY A 117 10.09 7.85 -5.22
CA GLY A 117 11.53 8.12 -5.14
C GLY A 117 12.15 8.45 -6.50
N GLN A 118 11.64 7.83 -7.58
CA GLN A 118 12.06 8.15 -8.95
C GLN A 118 11.63 9.56 -9.40
N LEU A 119 10.57 10.10 -8.82
CA LEU A 119 10.08 11.45 -9.13
C LEU A 119 10.82 12.54 -8.36
N LEU A 120 11.68 12.19 -7.41
CA LEU A 120 12.49 13.15 -6.66
C LEU A 120 13.70 13.62 -7.48
N PRO A 121 14.13 14.89 -7.33
CA PRO A 121 15.35 15.36 -7.98
C PRO A 121 16.55 14.56 -7.46
N GLY A 122 17.13 13.71 -8.32
CA GLY A 122 18.23 12.80 -7.96
C GLY A 122 17.87 11.31 -7.94
N GLY A 123 16.64 10.92 -8.27
CA GLY A 123 16.29 9.52 -8.55
C GLY A 123 17.10 8.98 -9.72
N SER A 124 17.72 7.80 -9.56
CA SER A 124 18.39 7.11 -10.66
C SER A 124 17.31 6.55 -11.60
N ALA A 125 17.31 6.99 -12.85
CA ALA A 125 16.47 6.45 -13.92
C ALA A 125 17.00 5.10 -14.42
#